data_AF-X1JUE9-F1
#
_entry.id   AF-X1JUE9-F1
#
_cell.length_a   1.000
_cell.length_b   1.000
_cell.length_c   1.000
_cell.angle_alpha   90.00
_cell.angle_beta   90.00
_cell.angle_gamma   90.00
#
_symmetry.space_group_name_H-M   'P 1'
#
loop_
_entity.id
_entity.type
_entity.pdbx_description
1 polymer ?
#
loop_
_entity_poly.entity_id
_entity_poly.type
_entity_poly.pdbx_seq_one_letter_code
_entity_poly.pdbx_strand_id
1 'polypeptide(L)'
;IGGHAVYLDVNKFFKDTEMKKIVKEMFSHVDGFTISFKKDGLVNMGGGLFLKQGGLFIKKYPDIPEMLTNYQIVKEGHPTYGGLSGRDIMALLVGLKIIIKQEYLTYRINQVQKFGEELHKQSVPVLTPIGGHAVYLDVNKFFKDTEMKPGDFGGIALCAVLLAAYGHRACELGHFAFGYFDKNTKKEIPSEVNFVRFAIPRLRYEKQDLASCAESVKILYEHRHQIPPVKVTYGRDLPLRHFKARFEFKR
;
A
#
# COMPACT_ATOMS: atom_id res chain seq x y z
N ILE A 1 21.32 -12.87 2.37
CA ILE A 1 20.38 -13.68 1.57
C ILE A 1 19.94 -12.82 0.40
N GLY A 2 20.70 -12.83 -0.69
CA GLY A 2 20.40 -12.02 -1.88
C GLY A 2 19.30 -12.68 -2.69
N GLY A 3 18.06 -12.25 -2.48
CA GLY A 3 16.94 -12.67 -3.31
C GLY A 3 17.09 -12.05 -4.70
N HIS A 4 17.53 -12.82 -5.68
CA HIS A 4 17.37 -12.44 -7.09
C HIS A 4 15.87 -12.35 -7.38
N ALA A 5 15.34 -11.13 -7.46
CA ALA A 5 13.99 -10.92 -7.97
C ALA A 5 13.98 -11.32 -9.45
N VAL A 6 13.44 -12.50 -9.75
CA VAL A 6 13.18 -12.90 -11.13
C VAL A 6 11.94 -12.13 -11.60
N TYR A 7 12.15 -11.10 -12.39
CA TYR A 7 11.07 -10.44 -13.12
C TYR A 7 10.63 -11.35 -14.26
N LEU A 8 9.59 -12.14 -14.02
CA LEU A 8 8.89 -12.84 -15.09
C LEU A 8 8.18 -11.78 -15.94
N ASP A 9 8.51 -11.71 -17.22
CA ASP A 9 7.71 -10.93 -18.17
C ASP A 9 6.39 -11.66 -18.42
N VAL A 10 5.40 -11.36 -17.58
CA VAL A 10 4.06 -11.95 -17.63
C VAL A 10 3.41 -11.71 -18.99
N ASN A 11 3.75 -10.61 -19.70
CA ASN A 11 3.22 -10.35 -21.03
C ASN A 11 3.64 -11.42 -22.04
N LYS A 12 4.84 -12.00 -21.90
CA LYS A 12 5.30 -13.07 -22.80
C LYS A 12 4.41 -14.31 -22.75
N PHE A 13 3.77 -14.58 -21.61
CA PHE A 13 2.99 -15.79 -21.37
C PHE A 13 1.48 -15.56 -21.45
N PHE A 14 1.00 -14.33 -21.22
CA PHE A 14 -0.42 -14.05 -21.03
C PHE A 14 -0.99 -12.93 -21.91
N LYS A 15 -0.26 -12.47 -22.94
CA LYS A 15 -0.62 -11.32 -23.78
C LYS A 15 -2.08 -11.33 -24.26
N ASP A 16 -2.55 -12.48 -24.75
CA ASP A 16 -3.88 -12.64 -25.34
C ASP A 16 -4.84 -13.43 -24.42
N THR A 17 -4.46 -13.58 -23.14
CA THR A 17 -5.25 -14.34 -22.16
C THR A 17 -6.23 -13.42 -21.44
N GLU A 18 -7.51 -13.78 -21.45
CA GLU A 18 -8.53 -13.08 -20.65
C GLU A 18 -8.13 -13.03 -19.18
N MET A 19 -8.18 -11.85 -18.56
CA MET A 19 -7.79 -11.65 -17.16
C MET A 19 -8.46 -12.65 -16.19
N LYS A 20 -9.72 -13.03 -16.44
CA LYS A 20 -10.42 -14.06 -15.67
C LYS A 20 -9.70 -15.41 -15.67
N LYS A 21 -9.11 -15.81 -16.80
CA LYS A 21 -8.33 -17.06 -16.92
C LYS A 21 -7.02 -16.93 -16.15
N ILE A 22 -6.32 -15.80 -16.26
CA ILE A 22 -5.09 -15.52 -15.49
C ILE A 22 -5.37 -15.63 -13.99
N VAL A 23 -6.41 -14.94 -13.51
CA VAL A 23 -6.79 -14.97 -12.09
C VAL A 23 -7.15 -16.39 -11.64
N LYS A 24 -7.89 -17.16 -12.44
CA LYS A 24 -8.20 -18.56 -12.15
C LYS A 24 -6.95 -19.43 -12.07
N GLU A 25 -6.01 -19.24 -12.99
CA GLU A 25 -4.74 -19.97 -13.02
C GLU A 25 -3.91 -19.64 -11.77
N MET A 26 -3.76 -18.35 -11.42
CA MET A 26 -3.09 -17.91 -10.19
C MET A 26 -3.68 -18.60 -8.95
N PHE A 27 -5.01 -18.60 -8.80
CA PHE A 27 -5.68 -19.26 -7.68
C PHE A 27 -5.66 -20.79 -7.75
N SER A 28 -5.36 -21.39 -8.90
CA SER A 28 -5.25 -22.85 -9.03
C SER A 28 -4.03 -23.40 -8.28
N HIS A 29 -2.99 -22.57 -8.11
CA HIS A 29 -1.71 -22.90 -7.47
C HIS A 29 -1.71 -22.79 -5.95
N VAL A 30 -2.82 -22.40 -5.32
CA VAL A 30 -2.93 -22.26 -3.87
C VAL A 30 -4.05 -23.14 -3.31
N ASP A 31 -3.89 -23.62 -2.08
CA ASP A 31 -4.93 -24.35 -1.35
C ASP A 31 -5.91 -23.45 -0.61
N GLY A 32 -5.66 -22.14 -0.59
CA GLY A 32 -6.51 -21.14 0.02
C GLY A 32 -5.89 -19.77 -0.01
N PHE A 33 -6.67 -18.74 0.29
CA PHE A 33 -6.21 -17.37 0.34
C PHE A 33 -7.07 -16.51 1.26
N THR A 34 -6.48 -15.43 1.78
CA THR A 34 -7.21 -14.33 2.38
C THR A 34 -7.23 -13.15 1.41
N ILE A 35 -8.30 -12.37 1.44
CA ILE A 35 -8.45 -11.20 0.58
C ILE A 35 -9.10 -10.06 1.34
N SER A 36 -8.58 -8.84 1.10
CA SER A 36 -9.25 -7.61 1.50
C SER A 36 -9.93 -7.01 0.28
N PHE A 37 -11.25 -7.12 0.22
CA PHE A 37 -12.04 -6.60 -0.88
C PHE A 37 -12.04 -5.06 -0.96
N LYS A 38 -11.57 -4.39 0.10
CA LYS A 38 -11.24 -2.95 0.12
C LYS A 38 -10.23 -2.50 -0.93
N LYS A 39 -9.60 -3.42 -1.67
CA LYS A 39 -8.65 -3.15 -2.76
C LYS A 39 -9.31 -3.52 -4.09
N ASP A 40 -9.01 -4.71 -4.60
CA ASP A 40 -9.49 -5.20 -5.90
C ASP A 40 -10.88 -5.85 -5.82
N GLY A 41 -11.64 -5.58 -4.75
CA GLY A 41 -13.08 -5.81 -4.71
C GLY A 41 -13.92 -4.57 -5.02
N LEU A 42 -13.29 -3.40 -5.23
CA LEU A 42 -13.98 -2.11 -5.50
C LEU A 42 -15.07 -1.74 -4.49
N VAL A 43 -14.85 -2.07 -3.22
CA VAL A 43 -15.79 -1.79 -2.13
C VAL A 43 -15.10 -1.07 -0.98
N ASN A 44 -15.88 -0.41 -0.14
CA ASN A 44 -15.36 0.36 1.01
C ASN A 44 -15.07 -0.52 2.23
N MET A 45 -15.72 -1.69 2.33
CA MET A 45 -15.56 -2.66 3.40
C MET A 45 -15.56 -4.08 2.83
N GLY A 46 -14.97 -5.03 3.56
CA GLY A 46 -15.08 -6.45 3.27
C GLY A 46 -13.75 -7.16 3.13
N GLY A 47 -13.81 -8.46 3.42
CA GLY A 47 -12.73 -9.41 3.25
C GLY A 47 -13.28 -10.83 3.22
N GLY A 48 -12.39 -11.80 3.05
CA GLY A 48 -12.77 -13.20 3.08
C GLY A 48 -11.58 -14.12 3.23
N LEU A 49 -11.86 -15.33 3.69
CA LEU A 49 -10.96 -16.47 3.73
C LEU A 49 -11.58 -17.56 2.84
N PHE A 50 -10.79 -18.06 1.91
CA PHE A 50 -11.22 -19.07 0.95
C PHE A 50 -10.30 -20.27 1.06
N LEU A 51 -10.88 -21.47 1.17
CA LEU A 51 -10.15 -22.73 1.14
C LEU A 51 -10.56 -23.52 -0.10
N LYS A 52 -9.59 -24.12 -0.78
CA LYS A 52 -9.80 -24.95 -1.96
C LYS A 52 -10.36 -26.29 -1.52
N GLN A 53 -11.60 -26.57 -1.91
CA GLN A 53 -12.21 -27.88 -1.68
C GLN A 53 -11.35 -29.01 -2.26
N GLY A 54 -11.08 -30.03 -1.45
CA GLY A 54 -10.20 -31.15 -1.82
C GLY A 54 -8.71 -30.80 -1.97
N GLY A 55 -8.31 -29.55 -1.65
CA GLY A 55 -6.91 -29.11 -1.62
C GLY A 55 -6.08 -29.84 -0.57
N LEU A 56 -4.75 -29.79 -0.71
CA LEU A 56 -3.82 -30.48 0.18
C LEU A 56 -3.95 -29.99 1.62
N PHE A 57 -4.21 -28.69 1.82
CA PHE A 57 -4.40 -28.10 3.15
C PHE A 57 -5.58 -28.73 3.90
N ILE A 58 -6.76 -28.84 3.27
CA ILE A 58 -7.92 -29.49 3.90
C ILE A 58 -7.68 -30.99 4.09
N LYS A 59 -7.01 -31.67 3.14
CA LYS A 59 -6.66 -33.09 3.31
C LYS A 59 -5.75 -33.35 4.51
N LYS A 60 -4.81 -32.43 4.77
CA LYS A 60 -3.89 -32.52 5.91
C LYS A 60 -4.55 -32.10 7.24
N TYR A 61 -5.50 -31.18 7.18
CA TYR A 61 -6.20 -30.65 8.35
C TYR A 61 -7.73 -30.71 8.12
N PRO A 62 -8.33 -31.91 8.19
CA PRO A 62 -9.73 -32.11 7.81
C PRO A 62 -10.73 -31.33 8.67
N ASP A 63 -10.38 -31.04 9.93
CA ASP A 63 -11.28 -30.36 10.88
C ASP A 63 -11.23 -28.82 10.77
N ILE A 64 -10.26 -28.27 10.04
CA ILE A 64 -10.07 -26.81 9.92
C ILE A 64 -11.32 -26.06 9.42
N PRO A 65 -12.05 -26.52 8.38
CA PRO A 65 -13.21 -25.80 7.88
C PRO A 65 -14.29 -25.61 8.95
N GLU A 66 -14.54 -26.63 9.78
CA GLU A 66 -15.49 -26.54 10.88
C GLU A 66 -14.99 -25.60 11.98
N MET A 67 -13.72 -25.75 12.39
CA MET A 67 -13.11 -24.86 13.39
C MET A 67 -13.15 -23.39 12.97
N LEU A 68 -12.86 -23.10 11.70
CA LEU A 68 -12.93 -21.74 11.16
C LEU A 68 -14.35 -21.21 11.11
N THR A 69 -15.32 -22.04 10.73
CA THR A 69 -16.74 -21.69 10.70
C THR A 69 -17.22 -21.33 12.11
N ASN A 70 -16.90 -22.16 13.10
CA ASN A 70 -17.22 -21.92 14.51
C ASN A 70 -16.56 -20.64 15.02
N TYR A 71 -15.28 -20.42 14.69
CA TYR A 71 -14.58 -19.19 15.07
C TYR A 71 -15.18 -17.94 14.41
N GLN A 72 -15.54 -18.02 13.13
CA GLN A 72 -16.16 -16.92 12.40
C GLN A 72 -17.52 -16.53 13.00
N ILE A 73 -18.36 -17.50 13.37
CA ILE A 73 -19.66 -17.23 14.00
C ILE A 73 -19.48 -16.39 15.28
N VAL A 74 -18.45 -16.70 16.07
CA VAL A 74 -18.16 -16.01 17.33
C VAL A 74 -17.53 -14.63 17.12
N LYS A 75 -16.72 -14.45 16.06
CA LYS A 75 -15.93 -13.22 15.86
C LYS A 75 -16.53 -12.22 14.88
N GLU A 76 -17.17 -12.68 13.82
CA GLU A 76 -17.58 -11.86 12.67
C GLU A 76 -19.08 -12.00 12.37
N GLY A 77 -19.63 -13.21 12.47
CA GLY A 77 -21.04 -13.51 12.24
C GLY A 77 -21.28 -14.78 11.43
N HIS A 78 -22.55 -15.09 11.16
CA HIS A 78 -22.98 -16.32 10.48
C HIS A 78 -22.27 -16.53 9.12
N PRO A 79 -21.99 -17.77 8.68
CA PRO A 79 -21.24 -18.06 7.45
C PRO A 79 -21.82 -17.47 6.16
N THR A 80 -23.12 -17.17 6.14
CA THR A 80 -23.79 -16.58 4.97
C THR A 80 -23.53 -15.09 4.77
N TYR A 81 -23.00 -14.39 5.78
CA TYR A 81 -22.71 -12.95 5.67
C TYR A 81 -21.40 -12.49 6.32
N GLY A 82 -20.87 -13.19 7.33
CA GLY A 82 -19.53 -12.96 7.89
C GLY A 82 -19.25 -11.50 8.26
N GLY A 83 -20.20 -10.84 8.92
CA GLY A 83 -20.09 -9.42 9.31
C GLY A 83 -20.37 -8.40 8.21
N LEU A 84 -20.69 -8.84 6.99
CA LEU A 84 -21.05 -7.96 5.87
C LEU A 84 -22.57 -7.78 5.81
N SER A 85 -23.01 -6.55 5.54
CA SER A 85 -24.43 -6.34 5.23
C SER A 85 -24.73 -6.88 3.82
N GLY A 86 -25.99 -7.26 3.56
CA GLY A 86 -26.40 -7.76 2.24
C GLY A 86 -26.05 -6.80 1.09
N ARG A 87 -26.14 -5.48 1.33
CA ARG A 87 -25.73 -4.46 0.35
C ARG A 87 -24.23 -4.48 0.06
N ASP A 88 -23.38 -4.77 1.05
CA ASP A 88 -21.92 -4.82 0.86
C ASP A 88 -21.54 -6.05 0.03
N ILE A 89 -22.22 -7.18 0.25
CA ILE A 89 -22.08 -8.39 -0.56
C ILE A 89 -22.48 -8.13 -2.01
N MET A 90 -23.60 -7.42 -2.24
CA MET A 90 -24.04 -7.06 -3.58
C MET A 90 -23.07 -6.09 -4.28
N ALA A 91 -22.57 -5.08 -3.57
CA ALA A 91 -21.56 -4.17 -4.10
C ALA A 91 -20.27 -4.91 -4.47
N LEU A 92 -19.84 -5.86 -3.63
CA LEU A 92 -18.69 -6.71 -3.89
C LEU A 92 -18.86 -7.54 -5.16
N LEU A 93 -20.03 -8.17 -5.34
CA LEU A 93 -20.32 -8.97 -6.53
C LEU A 93 -20.17 -8.13 -7.81
N VAL A 94 -20.64 -6.89 -7.80
CA VAL A 94 -20.49 -5.96 -8.93
C VAL A 94 -19.02 -5.55 -9.10
N GLY A 95 -18.33 -5.21 -8.01
CA GLY A 95 -16.93 -4.80 -8.03
C GLY A 95 -15.99 -5.86 -8.59
N LEU A 96 -16.16 -7.13 -8.21
CA LEU A 96 -15.38 -8.25 -8.75
C LEU A 96 -15.61 -8.50 -10.25
N LYS A 97 -16.78 -8.15 -10.79
CA LYS A 97 -17.03 -8.22 -12.24
C LYS A 97 -16.33 -7.09 -13.00
N ILE A 98 -16.18 -5.92 -12.39
CA ILE A 98 -15.51 -4.76 -12.99
C ILE A 98 -13.99 -4.96 -12.95
N ILE A 99 -13.44 -5.43 -11.83
CA ILE A 99 -11.99 -5.47 -11.63
C ILE A 99 -11.26 -6.38 -12.63
N ILE A 100 -11.94 -7.42 -13.14
CA ILE A 100 -11.37 -8.34 -14.12
C ILE A 100 -11.45 -7.82 -15.57
N LYS A 101 -12.04 -6.64 -15.81
CA LYS A 101 -12.11 -6.06 -17.15
C LYS A 101 -10.77 -5.46 -17.53
N GLN A 102 -10.29 -5.80 -18.73
CA GLN A 102 -8.98 -5.38 -19.23
C GLN A 102 -8.88 -3.85 -19.35
N GLU A 103 -9.95 -3.20 -19.79
CA GLU A 103 -10.00 -1.76 -20.00
C GLU A 103 -9.89 -1.02 -18.66
N TYR A 104 -10.60 -1.52 -17.64
CA TYR A 104 -10.54 -0.98 -16.29
C TYR A 104 -9.12 -1.11 -15.70
N LEU A 105 -8.50 -2.30 -15.80
CA LEU A 105 -7.16 -2.52 -15.28
C LEU A 105 -6.12 -1.67 -16.00
N THR A 106 -6.22 -1.60 -17.33
CA THR A 106 -5.36 -0.76 -18.18
C THR A 106 -5.44 0.70 -17.74
N TYR A 107 -6.65 1.24 -17.60
CA TYR A 107 -6.86 2.60 -17.10
C TYR A 107 -6.25 2.80 -15.71
N ARG A 108 -6.59 1.91 -14.77
CA ARG A 108 -6.20 2.00 -13.36
C ARG A 108 -4.69 1.96 -13.17
N ILE A 109 -3.99 1.09 -13.90
CA ILE A 109 -2.54 0.92 -13.79
C ILE A 109 -1.83 2.09 -14.48
N ASN A 110 -2.28 2.46 -15.68
CA ASN A 110 -1.72 3.58 -16.42
C ASN A 110 -1.88 4.91 -15.67
N GLN A 111 -2.96 5.11 -14.91
CA GLN A 111 -3.12 6.29 -14.07
C GLN A 111 -1.98 6.41 -13.03
N VAL A 112 -1.64 5.31 -12.36
CA VAL A 112 -0.56 5.29 -11.36
C VAL A 112 0.81 5.45 -12.04
N GLN A 113 1.04 4.73 -13.15
CA GLN A 113 2.28 4.80 -13.91
C GLN A 113 2.55 6.21 -14.42
N LYS A 114 1.56 6.86 -15.05
CA LYS A 114 1.69 8.24 -15.54
C LYS A 114 1.99 9.24 -14.42
N PHE A 115 1.37 9.08 -13.25
CA PHE A 115 1.69 9.91 -12.09
C PHE A 115 3.13 9.72 -11.61
N GLY A 116 3.61 8.47 -11.53
CA GLY A 116 5.00 8.18 -11.17
C GLY A 116 6.01 8.64 -12.22
N GLU A 117 5.69 8.51 -13.50
CA GLU A 117 6.49 9.01 -14.62
C GLU A 117 6.61 10.54 -14.58
N GLU A 118 5.53 11.25 -14.24
CA GLU A 118 5.56 12.70 -14.11
C GLU A 118 6.51 13.15 -13.00
N LEU A 119 6.43 12.52 -11.82
CA LEU A 119 7.39 12.74 -10.74
C LEU A 119 8.83 12.44 -11.18
N HIS A 120 9.03 11.34 -11.90
CA HIS A 120 10.35 10.95 -12.38
C HIS A 120 10.93 11.96 -13.39
N LYS A 121 10.13 12.48 -14.32
CA LYS A 121 10.54 13.54 -15.27
C LYS A 121 10.97 14.82 -14.55
N GLN A 122 10.38 15.09 -13.39
CA GLN A 122 10.72 16.22 -12.53
C GLN A 122 11.92 15.90 -11.60
N SER A 123 12.66 14.82 -11.88
CA SER A 123 13.81 14.34 -11.09
C SER A 123 13.49 13.93 -9.65
N VAL A 124 12.20 13.80 -9.29
CA VAL A 124 11.80 13.31 -7.98
C VAL A 124 12.16 11.82 -7.89
N PRO A 125 12.90 11.39 -6.85
CA PRO A 125 13.37 10.02 -6.76
C PRO A 125 12.24 9.10 -6.33
N VAL A 126 11.64 8.41 -7.30
CA VAL A 126 10.61 7.40 -7.09
C VAL A 126 11.12 6.00 -7.46
N LEU A 127 10.58 4.97 -6.82
CA LEU A 127 10.89 3.59 -7.13
C LEU A 127 10.36 3.22 -8.51
N THR A 128 11.22 2.66 -9.36
CA THR A 128 10.87 2.16 -10.69
C THR A 128 11.10 0.64 -10.78
N PRO A 129 10.30 -0.10 -11.58
CA PRO A 129 9.11 0.36 -12.32
C PRO A 129 7.95 0.75 -11.38
N ILE A 130 7.10 1.67 -11.84
CA ILE A 130 5.95 2.14 -11.05
C ILE A 130 4.95 0.99 -10.89
N GLY A 131 4.57 0.73 -9.63
CA GLY A 131 3.64 -0.35 -9.30
C GLY A 131 2.19 -0.04 -9.69
N GLY A 132 1.33 -1.06 -9.60
CA GLY A 132 -0.06 -0.93 -10.04
C GLY A 132 -0.98 -0.13 -9.13
N HIS A 133 -0.56 0.28 -7.91
CA HIS A 133 -1.47 0.87 -6.92
C HIS A 133 -0.99 2.15 -6.21
N ALA A 134 0.30 2.43 -6.26
CA ALA A 134 0.91 3.55 -5.59
C ALA A 134 2.25 3.89 -6.23
N VAL A 135 2.69 5.13 -6.02
CA VAL A 135 4.06 5.57 -6.27
C VAL A 135 4.78 5.67 -4.92
N TYR A 136 6.04 5.22 -4.89
CA TYR A 136 6.88 5.25 -3.69
C TYR A 136 8.05 6.19 -3.92
N LEU A 137 8.08 7.29 -3.18
CA LEU A 137 9.18 8.25 -3.18
C LEU A 137 10.26 7.76 -2.21
N ASP A 138 11.50 7.63 -2.68
CA ASP A 138 12.68 7.24 -1.91
C ASP A 138 13.16 8.45 -1.10
N VAL A 139 12.91 8.41 0.21
CA VAL A 139 13.18 9.52 1.12
C VAL A 139 14.68 9.76 1.28
N ASN A 140 15.50 8.69 1.23
CA ASN A 140 16.95 8.82 1.33
C ASN A 140 17.51 9.57 0.13
N LYS A 141 17.05 9.21 -1.08
CA LYS A 141 17.43 9.95 -2.30
C LYS A 141 16.83 11.34 -2.34
N PHE A 142 15.61 11.50 -1.83
CA PHE A 142 14.96 12.80 -1.77
C PHE A 142 15.82 13.79 -0.98
N PHE A 143 16.37 13.38 0.16
CA PHE A 143 17.19 14.23 1.02
C PHE A 143 18.71 14.02 0.90
N LYS A 144 19.21 13.35 -0.16
CA LYS A 144 20.61 12.90 -0.26
C LYS A 144 21.65 14.01 -0.03
N ASP A 145 21.37 15.22 -0.49
CA ASP A 145 22.28 16.37 -0.43
C ASP A 145 21.80 17.42 0.58
N THR A 146 21.14 17.00 1.66
CA THR A 146 20.71 17.87 2.77
C THR A 146 21.23 17.36 4.11
N GLU A 147 21.06 18.16 5.17
CA GLU A 147 21.43 17.79 6.54
C GLU A 147 20.47 16.81 7.22
N MET A 148 19.44 16.31 6.50
CA MET A 148 18.41 15.44 7.04
C MET A 148 18.98 14.06 7.40
N LYS A 149 18.90 13.66 8.68
CA LYS A 149 19.41 12.37 9.17
C LYS A 149 18.27 11.37 9.39
N PRO A 150 18.54 10.06 9.46
CA PRO A 150 17.48 9.06 9.68
C PRO A 150 16.59 9.32 10.91
N GLY A 151 17.16 9.80 12.02
CA GLY A 151 16.43 10.14 13.25
C GLY A 151 15.65 11.46 13.22
N ASP A 152 15.71 12.19 12.10
CA ASP A 152 14.92 13.40 11.87
C ASP A 152 13.57 13.11 11.22
N PHE A 153 13.35 11.86 10.82
CA PHE A 153 12.12 11.36 10.20
C PHE A 153 11.65 12.23 9.02
N GLY A 154 12.55 12.49 8.07
CA GLY A 154 12.27 13.31 6.89
C GLY A 154 11.03 12.89 6.10
N GLY A 155 10.68 11.61 6.07
CA GLY A 155 9.43 11.15 5.44
C GLY A 155 8.16 11.65 6.15
N ILE A 156 8.20 11.76 7.48
CA ILE A 156 7.11 12.34 8.29
C ILE A 156 7.05 13.84 8.06
N ALA A 157 8.20 14.52 8.08
CA ALA A 157 8.29 15.95 7.82
C ALA A 157 7.74 16.31 6.42
N LEU A 158 8.15 15.57 5.40
CA LEU A 158 7.66 15.72 4.03
C LEU A 158 6.13 15.54 3.96
N CYS A 159 5.58 14.48 4.57
CA CYS A 159 4.13 14.27 4.61
C CYS A 159 3.38 15.41 5.32
N ALA A 160 3.95 15.94 6.42
CA ALA A 160 3.35 17.03 7.17
C ALA A 160 3.33 18.34 6.37
N VAL A 161 4.44 18.72 5.74
CA VAL A 161 4.51 19.93 4.91
C VAL A 161 3.61 19.79 3.68
N LEU A 162 3.63 18.63 3.01
CA LEU A 162 2.78 18.38 1.85
C LEU A 162 1.27 18.53 2.20
N LEU A 163 0.85 18.03 3.37
CA LEU A 163 -0.52 18.17 3.83
C LEU A 163 -0.86 19.63 4.20
N ALA A 164 0.01 20.29 4.97
CA ALA A 164 -0.26 21.61 5.52
C ALA A 164 -0.21 22.72 4.45
N ALA A 165 0.76 22.66 3.53
CA ALA A 165 0.97 23.70 2.52
C ALA A 165 0.21 23.43 1.22
N TYR A 166 0.00 22.16 0.84
CA TYR A 166 -0.55 21.79 -0.47
C TYR A 166 -1.82 20.93 -0.39
N GLY A 167 -2.28 20.55 0.80
CA GLY A 167 -3.51 19.77 0.97
C GLY A 167 -3.43 18.31 0.51
N HIS A 168 -2.23 17.80 0.17
CA HIS A 168 -2.05 16.42 -0.29
C HIS A 168 -1.58 15.52 0.85
N ARG A 169 -2.31 14.44 1.10
CA ARG A 169 -1.95 13.45 2.14
C ARG A 169 -1.26 12.24 1.53
N ALA A 170 0.02 12.08 1.85
CA ALA A 170 0.78 10.86 1.61
C ALA A 170 0.95 10.06 2.91
N CYS A 171 1.57 8.88 2.83
CA CYS A 171 1.84 8.04 3.99
C CYS A 171 3.32 7.70 4.07
N GLU A 172 3.97 8.06 5.17
CA GLU A 172 5.31 7.54 5.47
C GLU A 172 5.22 6.02 5.68
N LEU A 173 6.15 5.30 5.05
CA LEU A 173 6.39 3.87 5.14
C LEU A 173 7.90 3.67 5.20
N GLY A 174 8.53 4.29 6.19
CA GLY A 174 9.98 4.41 6.28
C GLY A 174 10.51 4.19 7.68
N HIS A 175 11.53 4.96 8.05
CA HIS A 175 12.22 4.78 9.31
C HIS A 175 11.30 4.90 10.54
N PHE A 176 10.25 5.72 10.50
CA PHE A 176 9.32 5.76 11.62
C PHE A 176 8.37 4.57 11.62
N ALA A 177 7.72 4.27 10.49
CA ALA A 177 6.73 3.20 10.42
C ALA A 177 7.29 1.80 10.57
N PHE A 178 8.47 1.54 10.00
CA PHE A 178 9.08 0.21 9.94
C PHE A 178 10.39 0.09 10.71
N GLY A 179 10.96 1.20 11.19
CA GLY A 179 12.00 1.15 12.21
C GLY A 179 11.39 0.97 13.60
N TYR A 180 12.25 0.93 14.62
CA TYR A 180 11.79 0.80 16.00
C TYR A 180 12.68 1.59 16.96
N PHE A 181 12.11 1.92 18.12
CA PHE A 181 12.84 2.54 19.22
C PHE A 181 13.33 1.47 20.18
N ASP A 182 14.65 1.36 20.34
CA ASP A 182 15.25 0.47 21.33
C ASP A 182 15.20 1.13 22.71
N LYS A 183 14.43 0.52 23.63
CA LYS A 183 14.23 1.03 24.98
C LYS A 183 15.47 0.94 25.86
N ASN A 184 16.41 0.04 25.55
CA ASN A 184 17.62 -0.18 26.34
C ASN A 184 18.66 0.87 25.96
N THR A 185 18.94 1.01 24.66
CA THR A 185 19.94 1.95 24.16
C THR A 185 19.42 3.37 24.00
N LYS A 186 18.09 3.58 24.10
CA LYS A 186 17.40 4.85 23.85
C LYS A 186 17.63 5.42 22.44
N LYS A 187 17.87 4.54 21.46
CA LYS A 187 18.15 4.90 20.07
C LYS A 187 17.04 4.48 19.13
N GLU A 188 16.87 5.26 18.07
CA GLU A 188 16.05 4.87 16.92
C GLU A 188 16.88 3.95 16.01
N ILE A 189 16.33 2.79 15.69
CA ILE A 189 16.91 1.85 14.74
C ILE A 189 16.14 2.02 13.42
N PRO A 190 16.79 2.55 12.36
CA PRO A 190 16.14 2.80 11.09
C PRO A 190 15.79 1.49 10.38
N SER A 191 14.69 1.50 9.63
CA SER A 191 14.37 0.42 8.69
C SER A 191 15.31 0.43 7.47
N GLU A 192 15.49 -0.73 6.85
CA GLU A 192 16.17 -0.86 5.54
C GLU A 192 15.45 -0.11 4.41
N VAL A 193 14.13 0.10 4.55
CA VAL A 193 13.31 0.86 3.60
C VAL A 193 12.93 2.22 4.17
N ASN A 194 12.97 3.26 3.33
CA ASN A 194 12.59 4.62 3.72
C ASN A 194 11.80 5.30 2.61
N PHE A 195 10.47 5.09 2.62
CA PHE A 195 9.60 5.57 1.55
C PHE A 195 8.48 6.48 2.06
N VAL A 196 8.03 7.38 1.18
CA VAL A 196 6.71 8.01 1.27
C VAL A 196 5.85 7.45 0.14
N ARG A 197 4.69 6.88 0.51
CA ARG A 197 3.76 6.24 -0.42
C ARG A 197 2.62 7.19 -0.78
N PHE A 198 2.46 7.39 -2.07
CA PHE A 198 1.31 8.03 -2.70
C PHE A 198 0.37 6.95 -3.22
N ALA A 199 -0.55 6.50 -2.36
CA ALA A 199 -1.53 5.48 -2.73
C ALA A 199 -2.70 6.12 -3.49
N ILE A 200 -3.04 5.56 -4.65
CA ILE A 200 -4.10 6.10 -5.51
C ILE A 200 -5.37 5.26 -5.33
N PRO A 201 -6.44 5.82 -4.72
CA PRO A 201 -7.74 5.16 -4.65
C PRO A 201 -8.30 4.92 -6.05
N ARG A 202 -8.91 3.75 -6.24
CA ARG A 202 -9.49 3.35 -7.53
C ARG A 202 -10.68 4.25 -7.85
N LEU A 203 -10.77 4.73 -9.10
CA LEU A 203 -11.90 5.52 -9.63
C LEU A 203 -12.22 6.78 -8.81
N ARG A 204 -11.21 7.42 -8.19
CA ARG A 204 -11.44 8.61 -7.36
C ARG A 204 -10.86 9.91 -7.89
N TYR A 205 -9.65 9.86 -8.43
CA TYR A 205 -8.93 11.04 -8.90
C TYR A 205 -8.86 11.07 -10.41
N GLU A 206 -8.82 12.28 -10.95
CA GLU A 206 -8.56 12.56 -12.36
C GLU A 206 -7.08 12.87 -12.60
N LYS A 207 -6.70 13.08 -13.85
CA LYS A 207 -5.31 13.41 -14.22
C LYS A 207 -4.86 14.71 -13.57
N GLN A 208 -5.73 15.71 -13.49
CA GLN A 208 -5.45 17.04 -12.97
C GLN A 208 -5.16 17.01 -11.46
N ASP A 209 -5.90 16.19 -10.70
CA ASP A 209 -5.65 16.00 -9.26
C ASP A 209 -4.23 15.47 -9.01
N LEU A 210 -3.81 14.49 -9.81
CA LEU A 210 -2.49 13.87 -9.71
C LEU A 210 -1.38 14.79 -10.23
N ALA A 211 -1.66 15.60 -11.26
CA ALA A 211 -0.73 16.61 -11.77
C ALA A 211 -0.49 17.72 -10.72
N SER A 212 -1.53 18.19 -10.03
CA SER A 212 -1.42 19.14 -8.92
C SER A 212 -0.55 18.58 -7.79
N CYS A 213 -0.72 17.29 -7.47
CA CYS A 213 0.11 16.62 -6.47
C CYS A 213 1.57 16.52 -6.93
N ALA A 214 1.82 16.18 -8.20
CA ALA A 214 3.18 16.10 -8.75
C ALA A 214 3.91 17.45 -8.67
N GLU A 215 3.26 18.54 -9.08
CA GLU A 215 3.85 19.88 -9.01
C GLU A 215 4.17 20.27 -7.56
N SER A 216 3.27 19.97 -6.62
CA SER A 216 3.50 20.22 -5.18
C SER A 216 4.73 19.46 -4.66
N VAL A 217 4.91 18.20 -5.08
CA VAL A 217 6.07 17.38 -4.69
C VAL A 217 7.35 17.90 -5.33
N LYS A 218 7.33 18.37 -6.57
CA LYS A 218 8.48 18.99 -7.23
C LYS A 218 8.92 20.27 -6.52
N ILE A 219 7.99 21.17 -6.18
CA ILE A 219 8.34 22.38 -5.41
C ILE A 219 9.02 21.99 -4.10
N LEU A 220 8.47 20.99 -3.39
CA LEU A 220 9.10 20.48 -2.17
C LEU A 220 10.46 19.81 -2.42
N TYR A 221 10.66 19.17 -3.57
CA TYR A 221 11.94 18.59 -3.93
C TYR A 221 13.00 19.65 -4.24
N GLU A 222 12.64 20.73 -4.94
CA GLU A 222 13.51 21.88 -5.22
C GLU A 222 13.91 22.59 -3.91
N HIS A 223 12.98 22.71 -2.96
CA HIS A 223 13.18 23.36 -1.67
C HIS A 223 13.42 22.38 -0.50
N ARG A 224 13.83 21.14 -0.80
CA ARG A 224 13.98 20.06 0.19
C ARG A 224 14.89 20.36 1.38
N HIS A 225 15.88 21.23 1.18
CA HIS A 225 16.80 21.69 2.23
C HIS A 225 16.11 22.56 3.30
N GLN A 226 14.93 23.11 2.98
CA GLN A 226 14.14 23.96 3.87
C GLN A 226 13.11 23.16 4.67
N ILE A 227 12.91 21.87 4.37
CA ILE A 227 11.96 21.03 5.12
C ILE A 227 12.55 20.74 6.49
N PRO A 228 11.94 21.25 7.58
CA PRO A 228 12.52 21.08 8.90
C PRO A 228 12.36 19.64 9.39
N PRO A 229 13.36 19.12 10.12
CA PRO A 229 13.26 17.81 10.75
C PRO A 229 12.14 17.79 11.80
N VAL A 230 11.63 16.61 12.14
CA VAL A 230 10.62 16.45 13.20
C VAL A 230 11.16 15.67 14.39
N LYS A 231 10.55 15.87 15.55
CA LYS A 231 10.76 15.00 16.72
C LYS A 231 9.43 14.43 17.20
N VAL A 232 9.48 13.19 17.68
CA VAL A 232 8.33 12.50 18.25
C VAL A 232 8.02 13.10 19.62
N THR A 233 6.81 13.63 19.81
CA THR A 233 6.30 14.18 21.07
C THR A 233 5.46 13.18 21.86
N TYR A 234 4.89 12.19 21.17
CA TYR A 234 4.10 11.13 21.77
C TYR A 234 4.17 9.85 20.95
N GLY A 235 4.09 8.69 21.62
CA GLY A 235 3.85 7.41 20.97
C GLY A 235 5.06 6.75 20.31
N ARG A 236 6.29 7.13 20.69
CA ARG A 236 7.54 6.63 20.11
C ARG A 236 7.71 5.11 20.19
N ASP A 237 7.23 4.52 21.28
CA ASP A 237 7.44 3.10 21.63
C ASP A 237 6.14 2.29 21.69
N LEU A 238 5.05 2.83 21.14
CA LEU A 238 3.77 2.13 21.09
C LEU A 238 3.76 1.04 20.00
N PRO A 239 3.02 -0.07 20.22
CA PRO A 239 2.70 -0.99 19.14
C PRO A 239 2.01 -0.26 18.00
N LEU A 240 2.45 -0.51 16.77
CA LEU A 240 1.97 0.18 15.56
C LEU A 240 2.07 1.72 15.69
N ARG A 241 3.23 2.21 16.16
CA ARG A 241 3.48 3.63 16.47
C ARG A 241 3.09 4.61 15.37
N HIS A 242 3.24 4.24 14.10
CA HIS A 242 2.91 5.08 12.96
C HIS A 242 1.43 5.50 12.86
N PHE A 243 0.51 4.79 13.51
CA PHE A 243 -0.90 5.21 13.56
C PHE A 243 -1.23 6.19 14.68
N LYS A 244 -0.40 6.27 15.72
CA LYS A 244 -0.77 6.92 16.99
C LYS A 244 0.20 8.02 17.42
N ALA A 245 1.40 8.04 16.86
CA ALA A 245 2.44 8.98 17.24
C ALA A 245 2.07 10.42 16.88
N ARG A 246 2.65 11.35 17.63
CA ARG A 246 2.57 12.79 17.36
C ARG A 246 3.97 13.34 17.21
N PHE A 247 4.07 14.39 16.42
CA PHE A 247 5.33 15.02 16.05
C PHE A 247 5.22 16.53 16.18
N GLU A 248 6.35 17.18 16.39
CA GLU A 248 6.52 18.61 16.18
C GLU A 248 7.76 18.85 15.34
N PHE A 249 7.73 19.90 14.50
CA PHE A 249 8.92 20.36 13.80
C PHE A 249 9.96 20.85 14.81
N LYS A 250 11.23 20.50 14.58
CA LYS A 250 12.33 21.09 15.34
C LYS A 250 12.48 22.54 14.88
N ARG A 251 12.60 23.45 15.84
CA ARG A 251 12.92 24.86 15.60
C ARG A 251 14.42 25.03 15.41
#